data_AF-A0A9P5GX05-F1
#
_entry.id   AF-A0A9P5GX05-F1
#
_cell.length_a   1.000
_cell.length_b   1.000
_cell.length_c   1.000
_cell.angle_alpha   90.00
_cell.angle_beta   90.00
_cell.angle_gamma   90.00
#
_symmetry.space_group_name_H-M   'P 1'
#
loop_
_entity.id
_entity.type
_entity.pdbx_description
1 polymer ?
#
loop_
_entity_poly.entity_id
_entity_poly.type
_entity_poly.pdbx_seq_one_letter_code
_entity_poly.pdbx_strand_id
1 'polypeptide(L)'
;MSTANSNVELLAVLVDPDDADDGEYRFLVDGKHVKYVTIEPGVLPKDRTYGPELIPLLPAFPAGDWNEGRVRKDERTESLTFANLKKGQLPGIGNVWHGTKIDHLELKKVDGVRQTLHRVTHPDFDQPMLAKFAQFPWEIPYFAAETTSTAG
;
A
#
# COMPACT_ATOMS: atom_id res chain seq x y z
N MET A 1 -8.23 23.68 -9.68
CA MET A 1 -7.72 22.59 -8.81
C MET A 1 -7.79 21.32 -9.64
N SER A 2 -6.68 20.58 -9.78
CA SER A 2 -6.66 19.34 -10.56
C SER A 2 -7.54 18.30 -9.87
N THR A 3 -8.52 17.75 -10.58
CA THR A 3 -9.37 16.63 -10.11
C THR A 3 -8.71 15.27 -10.35
N ALA A 4 -7.46 15.25 -10.82
CA ALA A 4 -6.71 14.02 -10.98
C ALA A 4 -6.62 13.31 -9.62
N ASN A 5 -6.92 12.01 -9.60
CA ASN A 5 -6.81 11.14 -8.43
C ASN A 5 -7.86 11.33 -7.32
N SER A 6 -9.05 11.90 -7.60
CA SER A 6 -10.13 12.05 -6.60
C SER A 6 -10.68 10.74 -6.01
N ASN A 7 -10.38 9.63 -6.66
CA ASN A 7 -10.77 8.25 -6.34
C ASN A 7 -9.58 7.41 -5.82
N VAL A 8 -8.51 8.08 -5.40
CA VAL A 8 -7.30 7.45 -4.89
C VAL A 8 -7.20 7.68 -3.39
N GLU A 9 -6.85 6.63 -2.65
CA GLU A 9 -6.60 6.68 -1.21
C GLU A 9 -5.21 6.14 -0.90
N LEU A 10 -4.50 6.78 0.03
CA LEU A 10 -3.23 6.27 0.55
C LEU A 10 -3.51 5.24 1.66
N LEU A 11 -3.11 3.99 1.44
CA LEU A 11 -3.30 2.88 2.38
C LEU A 11 -2.10 2.68 3.32
N ALA A 12 -0.88 2.84 2.80
CA ALA A 12 0.36 2.71 3.56
C ALA A 12 1.49 3.49 2.87
N VAL A 13 2.47 3.92 3.66
CA VAL A 13 3.66 4.64 3.21
C VAL A 13 4.85 4.20 4.05
N LEU A 14 5.99 3.99 3.39
CA LEU A 14 7.29 3.78 4.00
C LEU A 14 8.28 4.68 3.28
N VAL A 15 8.84 5.63 4.01
CA VAL A 15 9.82 6.58 3.48
C VAL A 15 10.96 6.75 4.48
N ASP A 16 12.16 6.93 3.96
CA ASP A 16 13.29 7.43 4.73
C ASP A 16 13.01 8.89 5.12
N PRO A 17 13.11 9.30 6.42
CA PRO A 17 12.99 10.68 6.85
C PRO A 17 13.92 11.66 6.11
N ASP A 18 15.12 11.20 5.73
CA ASP A 18 16.12 12.03 5.04
C ASP A 18 15.92 12.08 3.52
N ASP A 19 14.98 11.29 2.99
CA ASP A 19 14.71 11.19 1.56
C ASP A 19 15.95 10.75 0.74
N ALA A 20 16.80 9.89 1.32
CA ALA A 20 17.99 9.38 0.63
C ALA A 20 17.67 8.16 -0.25
N ASP A 21 16.64 7.40 0.11
CA ASP A 21 16.17 6.20 -0.59
C ASP A 21 14.80 6.40 -1.26
N ASP A 22 14.48 5.52 -2.20
CA ASP A 22 13.16 5.45 -2.82
C ASP A 22 12.06 5.25 -1.75
N GLY A 23 10.99 6.04 -1.82
CA GLY A 23 9.80 5.85 -0.99
C GLY A 23 8.88 4.77 -1.53
N GLU A 24 8.32 3.94 -0.66
CA GLU A 24 7.33 2.91 -1.01
C GLU A 24 5.92 3.31 -0.55
N TYR A 25 4.96 3.21 -1.46
CA TYR A 25 3.58 3.63 -1.23
C TYR A 25 2.61 2.56 -1.67
N ARG A 26 1.51 2.43 -0.94
CA ARG A 26 0.39 1.58 -1.29
C ARG A 26 -0.87 2.42 -1.41
N PHE A 27 -1.47 2.41 -2.59
CA PHE A 27 -2.69 3.16 -2.89
C PHE A 27 -3.86 2.24 -3.20
N LEU A 28 -5.07 2.69 -2.89
CA LEU A 28 -6.32 2.13 -3.37
C LEU A 28 -6.88 3.05 -4.45
N VAL A 29 -7.14 2.52 -5.63
CA VAL A 29 -7.72 3.26 -6.77
C VAL A 29 -9.11 2.72 -7.05
N ASP A 30 -10.09 3.61 -7.22
CA ASP A 30 -11.50 3.29 -7.47
C ASP A 30 -12.15 2.44 -6.37
N GLY A 31 -11.59 2.44 -5.16
CA GLY A 31 -12.05 1.57 -4.07
C GLY A 31 -11.82 0.07 -4.31
N LYS A 32 -11.06 -0.33 -5.35
CA LYS A 32 -10.91 -1.76 -5.74
C LYS A 32 -9.51 -2.19 -6.13
N HIS A 33 -8.68 -1.30 -6.68
CA HIS A 33 -7.38 -1.68 -7.22
C HIS A 33 -6.26 -1.22 -6.30
N VAL A 34 -5.58 -2.18 -5.68
CA VAL A 34 -4.37 -1.89 -4.91
C VAL A 34 -3.20 -1.68 -5.87
N LYS A 35 -2.47 -0.57 -5.70
CA LYS A 35 -1.28 -0.21 -6.46
C LYS A 35 -0.10 0.01 -5.51
N TYR A 36 1.01 -0.67 -5.79
CA TYR A 36 2.29 -0.47 -5.14
C TYR A 36 3.11 0.47 -6.01
N VAL A 37 3.49 1.62 -5.46
CA VAL A 37 4.18 2.68 -6.18
C VAL A 37 5.46 3.02 -5.44
N THR A 38 6.57 2.95 -6.15
CA THR A 38 7.87 3.44 -5.68
C THR A 38 8.08 4.86 -6.19
N ILE A 39 8.54 5.78 -5.37
CA ILE A 39 8.79 7.17 -5.77
C ILE A 39 10.24 7.52 -5.48
N GLU A 40 10.93 8.09 -6.47
CA GLU A 40 12.34 8.49 -6.35
C GLU A 40 12.58 9.55 -5.27
N PRO A 41 13.75 9.54 -4.60
CA PRO A 41 14.12 10.55 -3.64
C PRO A 41 14.20 11.94 -4.27
N GLY A 42 13.86 12.97 -3.50
CA GLY A 42 13.99 14.38 -3.89
C GLY A 42 12.93 14.88 -4.89
N VAL A 43 11.97 14.04 -5.28
CA VAL A 43 10.92 14.43 -6.25
C VAL A 43 9.63 14.92 -5.57
N LEU A 44 9.47 14.65 -4.27
CA LEU A 44 8.33 15.08 -3.45
C LEU A 44 8.79 15.94 -2.26
N PRO A 45 7.92 16.80 -1.72
CA PRO A 45 8.22 17.54 -0.48
C PRO A 45 8.34 16.61 0.74
N LYS A 46 8.77 17.16 1.88
CA LYS A 46 8.93 16.38 3.11
C LYS A 46 7.61 15.84 3.68
N ASP A 47 6.52 16.58 3.51
CA ASP A 47 5.17 16.17 3.95
C ASP A 47 4.54 15.18 2.95
N ARG A 48 5.25 14.07 2.70
CA ARG A 48 4.88 13.02 1.73
C ARG A 48 4.20 11.81 2.35
N THR A 49 3.85 11.86 3.64
CA THR A 49 3.23 10.72 4.36
C THR A 49 1.73 10.90 4.59
N TYR A 50 1.18 12.07 4.30
CA TYR A 50 -0.23 12.39 4.49
C TYR A 50 -0.97 12.43 3.14
N GLY A 51 -1.91 11.49 2.95
CA GLY A 51 -2.62 11.30 1.68
C GLY A 51 -3.23 12.57 1.07
N PRO A 52 -3.99 13.39 1.83
CA PRO A 52 -4.59 14.62 1.30
C PRO A 52 -3.60 15.65 0.74
N GLU A 53 -2.37 15.70 1.25
CA GLU A 53 -1.31 16.59 0.73
C GLU A 53 -0.50 15.91 -0.38
N LEU A 54 -0.25 14.61 -0.27
CA LEU A 54 0.50 13.82 -1.23
C LEU A 54 -0.25 13.63 -2.57
N ILE A 55 -1.50 13.19 -2.52
CA ILE A 55 -2.25 12.72 -3.70
C ILE A 55 -2.38 13.81 -4.79
N PRO A 56 -2.64 15.09 -4.45
CA PRO A 56 -2.69 16.16 -5.44
C PRO A 56 -1.36 16.44 -6.16
N LEU A 57 -0.22 16.01 -5.58
CA LEU A 57 1.11 16.20 -6.16
C LEU A 57 1.49 15.09 -7.15
N LEU A 58 0.79 13.96 -7.09
CA LEU A 58 1.08 12.81 -7.95
C LEU A 58 0.56 13.02 -9.37
N PRO A 59 1.23 12.46 -10.39
CA PRO A 59 0.64 12.35 -11.72
C PRO A 59 -0.67 11.57 -11.66
N ALA A 60 -1.53 11.75 -12.67
CA ALA A 60 -2.76 10.98 -12.77
C ALA A 60 -2.45 9.47 -12.85
N PHE A 61 -3.13 8.66 -12.03
CA PHE A 61 -2.94 7.21 -12.04
C PHE A 61 -3.32 6.63 -13.41
N PRO A 62 -2.40 5.93 -14.10
CA PRO A 62 -2.67 5.36 -15.40
C PRO A 62 -3.75 4.28 -15.33
N ALA A 63 -4.63 4.26 -16.33
CA ALA A 63 -5.55 3.16 -16.52
C ALA A 63 -4.81 1.85 -16.85
N GLY A 64 -5.53 0.73 -16.74
CA GLY A 64 -5.04 -0.59 -17.13
C GLY A 64 -4.72 -1.53 -15.97
N ASP A 65 -4.41 -2.77 -16.33
CA ASP A 65 -4.15 -3.84 -15.37
C ASP A 65 -2.67 -3.88 -14.97
N TRP A 66 -2.34 -3.07 -13.98
CA TRP A 66 -1.04 -3.06 -13.31
C TRP A 66 -1.23 -3.02 -11.80
N ASN A 67 -0.23 -3.43 -11.05
CA ASN A 67 -0.22 -3.34 -9.59
C ASN A 67 1.12 -2.82 -9.04
N GLU A 68 2.16 -2.73 -9.88
CA GLU A 68 3.44 -2.10 -9.53
C GLU A 68 3.77 -0.99 -10.52
N GLY A 69 4.31 0.13 -10.02
CA GLY A 69 4.76 1.25 -10.84
C GLY A 69 5.79 2.11 -10.12
N ARG A 70 6.48 2.96 -10.87
CA ARG A 70 7.45 3.94 -10.34
C ARG A 70 7.02 5.36 -10.72
N VAL A 71 7.07 6.30 -9.80
CA VAL A 71 6.96 7.73 -10.11
C VAL A 71 8.36 8.34 -10.07
N ARG A 72 8.68 9.09 -11.12
CA ARG A 72 9.96 9.78 -11.28
C ARG A 72 9.76 11.16 -11.89
N LYS A 73 10.77 12.01 -11.79
CA LYS A 73 10.80 13.29 -12.50
C LYS A 73 11.23 13.05 -13.96
N ASP A 74 10.42 13.51 -14.90
CA ASP A 74 10.78 13.51 -16.32
C ASP A 74 11.80 14.62 -16.59
N GLU A 75 13.00 14.27 -17.04
CA GLU A 75 14.11 15.23 -17.23
C GLU A 75 13.81 16.31 -18.26
N ARG A 76 12.92 16.06 -19.22
CA ARG A 76 12.62 16.98 -20.32
C ARG A 76 11.55 18.01 -19.94
N THR A 77 10.57 17.58 -19.16
CA THR A 77 9.39 18.38 -18.79
C THR A 77 9.42 18.85 -17.34
N GLU A 78 10.39 18.37 -16.56
CA GLU A 78 10.52 18.55 -15.11
C GLU A 78 9.29 18.13 -14.29
N SER A 79 8.35 17.42 -14.91
CA SER A 79 7.09 17.01 -14.30
C SER A 79 7.18 15.57 -13.80
N LEU A 80 6.42 15.24 -12.75
CA LEU A 80 6.33 13.85 -12.28
C LEU A 80 5.54 13.00 -13.28
N THR A 81 6.01 11.78 -13.53
CA THR A 81 5.36 10.83 -14.43
C THR A 81 5.44 9.41 -13.89
N PHE A 82 4.47 8.58 -14.28
CA PHE A 82 4.51 7.14 -14.05
C PHE A 82 5.40 6.44 -15.09
N ALA A 83 6.24 5.54 -14.61
CA ALA A 83 7.11 4.68 -15.40
C ALA A 83 7.07 3.24 -14.87
N ASN A 84 7.59 2.31 -15.67
CA ASN A 84 7.79 0.90 -15.29
C ASN A 84 6.53 0.20 -14.74
N LEU A 85 5.36 0.52 -15.31
CA LEU A 85 4.11 -0.12 -14.93
C LEU A 85 4.15 -1.60 -15.31
N LYS A 86 3.83 -2.47 -14.34
CA LYS A 86 3.74 -3.90 -14.58
C LYS A 86 2.65 -4.55 -13.72
N LYS A 87 2.21 -5.72 -14.18
CA LYS A 87 1.40 -6.65 -13.40
C LYS A 87 2.32 -7.71 -12.80
N GLY A 88 2.77 -7.50 -11.59
CA GLY A 88 3.57 -8.48 -10.86
C GLY A 88 2.71 -9.48 -10.11
N GLN A 89 3.27 -10.68 -9.94
CA GLN A 89 2.75 -11.66 -9.00
C GLN A 89 3.22 -11.27 -7.60
N LEU A 90 2.27 -10.88 -6.75
CA LEU A 90 2.58 -10.50 -5.37
C LEU A 90 2.74 -11.75 -4.50
N PRO A 91 3.73 -11.79 -3.60
CA PRO A 91 3.90 -12.88 -2.66
C PRO A 91 2.67 -12.97 -1.74
N GLY A 92 2.26 -14.19 -1.45
CA GLY A 92 1.22 -14.49 -0.46
C GLY A 92 1.73 -15.50 0.55
N ILE A 93 1.10 -15.55 1.72
CA ILE A 93 1.39 -16.58 2.72
C ILE A 93 0.85 -17.92 2.20
N GLY A 94 1.74 -18.86 1.90
CA GLY A 94 1.39 -20.17 1.35
C GLY A 94 0.91 -21.18 2.40
N ASN A 95 1.52 -21.17 3.60
CA ASN A 95 1.15 -22.06 4.69
C ASN A 95 0.07 -21.41 5.55
N VAL A 96 -1.20 -21.66 5.21
CA VAL A 96 -2.34 -21.07 5.93
C VAL A 96 -2.76 -22.00 7.06
N TRP A 97 -2.67 -21.54 8.30
CA TRP A 97 -3.05 -22.32 9.50
C TRP A 97 -4.58 -22.49 9.65
N HIS A 98 -5.38 -21.68 8.95
CA HIS A 98 -6.83 -21.71 8.95
C HIS A 98 -7.42 -21.62 7.52
N GLY A 99 -8.57 -22.24 7.27
CA GLY A 99 -9.19 -22.26 5.94
C GLY A 99 -9.84 -20.93 5.52
N THR A 100 -10.21 -20.08 6.48
CA THR A 100 -10.87 -18.79 6.20
C THR A 100 -9.92 -17.82 5.52
N LYS A 101 -10.37 -17.26 4.39
CA LYS A 101 -9.73 -16.16 3.68
C LYS A 101 -10.75 -15.05 3.52
N ILE A 102 -10.35 -13.83 3.84
CA ILE A 102 -11.19 -12.64 3.80
C ILE A 102 -10.51 -11.66 2.86
N ASP A 103 -11.26 -11.01 1.96
CA ASP A 103 -10.67 -9.93 1.18
C ASP A 103 -10.37 -8.77 2.13
N HIS A 104 -9.14 -8.27 2.10
CA HIS A 104 -8.73 -7.17 2.95
C HIS A 104 -9.60 -5.91 2.81
N LEU A 105 -10.28 -5.71 1.66
CA LEU A 105 -11.19 -4.57 1.46
C LEU A 105 -12.54 -4.75 2.16
N GLU A 106 -12.89 -5.98 2.55
CA GLU A 106 -14.11 -6.27 3.32
C GLU A 106 -13.95 -5.93 4.81
N LEU A 107 -12.69 -5.81 5.27
CA LEU A 107 -12.37 -5.44 6.65
C LEU A 107 -12.62 -3.95 6.89
N LYS A 108 -13.52 -3.64 7.83
CA LYS A 108 -13.73 -2.26 8.29
C LYS A 108 -12.79 -1.97 9.46
N LYS A 109 -11.87 -1.02 9.28
CA LYS A 109 -10.99 -0.55 10.35
C LYS A 109 -11.78 0.23 11.39
N VAL A 110 -11.65 -0.16 12.65
CA VAL A 110 -12.20 0.55 13.81
C VAL A 110 -11.17 1.56 14.32
N ASP A 111 -9.96 1.08 14.62
CA ASP A 111 -8.82 1.90 15.05
C ASP A 111 -7.48 1.19 14.77
N GLY A 112 -6.40 1.97 14.86
CA GLY A 112 -5.04 1.45 14.85
C GLY A 112 -4.54 1.18 16.27
N VAL A 113 -4.03 -0.03 16.50
CA VAL A 113 -3.40 -0.42 17.76
C VAL A 113 -1.89 -0.18 17.69
N ARG A 114 -1.27 -0.56 16.57
CA ARG A 114 0.14 -0.29 16.20
C ARG A 114 0.22 -0.10 14.68
N GLN A 115 1.38 0.25 14.14
CA GLN A 115 1.56 0.59 12.70
C GLN A 115 0.90 -0.41 11.73
N THR A 116 1.08 -1.72 11.94
CA THR A 116 0.51 -2.77 11.10
C THR A 116 -0.64 -3.52 11.74
N LEU A 117 -0.98 -3.23 13.00
CA LEU A 117 -1.98 -3.94 13.79
C LEU A 117 -3.21 -3.07 14.01
N HIS A 118 -4.34 -3.48 13.47
CA HIS A 118 -5.59 -2.74 13.58
C HIS A 118 -6.68 -3.60 14.20
N ARG A 119 -7.58 -2.95 14.92
CA ARG A 119 -8.87 -3.55 15.25
C ARG A 119 -9.80 -3.39 14.06
N VAL A 120 -10.39 -4.49 13.62
CA VAL A 120 -11.26 -4.55 12.45
C VAL A 120 -12.55 -5.31 12.75
N THR A 121 -13.58 -5.06 11.96
CA THR A 121 -14.83 -5.84 11.97
C THR A 121 -15.10 -6.43 10.60
N HIS A 122 -15.76 -7.59 10.58
CA HIS A 122 -16.20 -8.26 9.37
C HIS A 122 -17.56 -8.95 9.63
N PRO A 123 -18.52 -8.96 8.69
CA PRO A 123 -19.86 -9.54 8.89
C PRO A 123 -19.87 -10.99 9.37
N ASP A 124 -18.85 -11.78 9.00
CA ASP A 124 -18.74 -13.19 9.39
C ASP A 124 -18.31 -13.42 10.84
N PHE A 125 -18.03 -12.36 11.60
CA PHE A 125 -17.54 -12.46 12.98
C PHE A 125 -18.37 -11.57 13.91
N ASP A 126 -18.89 -12.18 14.97
CA ASP A 126 -19.72 -11.49 15.98
C ASP A 126 -18.94 -10.47 16.83
N GLN A 127 -17.61 -10.52 16.78
CA GLN A 127 -16.72 -9.68 17.59
C GLN A 127 -15.64 -9.01 16.73
N PRO A 128 -15.18 -7.80 17.10
CA PRO A 128 -14.01 -7.20 16.47
C PRO A 128 -12.78 -8.09 16.59
N MET A 129 -12.01 -8.16 15.51
CA MET A 129 -10.77 -8.92 15.41
C MET A 129 -9.55 -8.00 15.42
N LEU A 130 -8.39 -8.56 15.76
CA LEU A 130 -7.11 -7.92 15.47
C LEU A 130 -6.57 -8.44 14.15
N ALA A 131 -6.38 -7.54 13.19
CA ALA A 131 -5.75 -7.84 11.91
C ALA A 131 -4.36 -7.19 11.86
N LYS A 132 -3.35 -8.01 11.61
CA LYS A 132 -1.99 -7.55 11.30
C LYS A 132 -1.79 -7.60 9.80
N PHE A 133 -1.46 -6.48 9.18
CA PHE A 133 -1.31 -6.38 7.73
C PHE A 133 0.17 -6.40 7.34
N ALA A 134 0.53 -7.28 6.41
CA ALA A 134 1.69 -7.06 5.55
C ALA A 134 1.29 -6.00 4.51
N GLN A 135 1.66 -4.76 4.80
CA GLN A 135 1.41 -3.59 3.97
C GLN A 135 2.24 -3.65 2.68
N PHE A 136 3.45 -4.21 2.72
CA PHE A 136 4.34 -4.34 1.57
C PHE A 136 4.68 -5.79 1.23
N PRO A 137 4.95 -6.12 -0.05
CA PRO A 137 5.27 -7.48 -0.48
C PRO A 137 6.45 -8.11 0.27
N TRP A 138 7.47 -7.30 0.58
CA TRP A 138 8.68 -7.75 1.28
C TRP A 138 8.42 -8.08 2.76
N GLU A 139 7.29 -7.66 3.34
CA GLU A 139 6.91 -8.04 4.71
C GLU A 139 6.39 -9.48 4.78
N ILE A 140 5.85 -10.03 3.69
CA ILE A 140 5.20 -11.36 3.66
C ILE A 140 6.07 -12.48 4.23
N PRO A 141 7.37 -12.60 3.90
CA PRO A 141 8.23 -13.64 4.48
C PRO A 141 8.38 -13.53 6.02
N TYR A 142 8.44 -12.30 6.57
CA TYR A 142 8.55 -12.09 8.02
C TYR A 142 7.27 -12.53 8.74
N PHE A 143 6.12 -12.21 8.16
CA PHE A 143 4.83 -12.64 8.69
C PHE A 143 4.61 -14.14 8.55
N ALA A 144 5.08 -14.75 7.45
CA ALA A 144 5.04 -16.20 7.29
C ALA A 144 5.83 -16.92 8.40
N ALA A 145 6.98 -16.37 8.81
CA ALA A 145 7.76 -16.91 9.93
C ALA A 145 6.99 -16.85 11.26
N GLU A 146 6.25 -15.78 11.54
CA GLU A 146 5.38 -15.69 12.73
C GLU A 146 4.28 -16.77 12.70
N THR A 147 3.73 -17.09 11.53
CA THR A 147 2.68 -18.11 11.38
C THR A 147 3.18 -19.56 11.39
N THR A 148 4.50 -19.77 11.28
CA THR A 148 5.11 -21.11 11.25
C THR A 148 5.64 -21.54 12.63
N SER A 149 5.39 -20.76 13.68
CA SER A 149 5.81 -21.11 15.04
C SER A 149 4.87 -22.14 15.68
N THR A 150 5.05 -23.41 15.32
CA THR A 150 4.67 -24.63 16.07
C THR A 150 5.69 -25.71 15.68
N ALA A 151 6.37 -26.46 16.55
CA ALA A 151 6.07 -26.87 17.91
C ALA A 151 7.38 -27.13 18.69
N GLY A 152 7.37 -26.82 19.98
CA GLY A 152 8.32 -27.29 20.99
C GLY A 152 7.54 -27.54 22.27
#